data_AF-A0A7I8D6C3-F1
#
_entry.id   AF-A0A7I8D6C3-F1
#
_cell.length_a   1.000
_cell.length_b   1.000
_cell.length_c   1.000
_cell.angle_alpha   90.00
_cell.angle_beta   90.00
_cell.angle_gamma   90.00
#
_symmetry.space_group_name_H-M   'P 1'
#
loop_
_entity.id
_entity.type
_entity.pdbx_description
1 polymer ?
#
loop_
_entity_poly.entity_id
_entity_poly.type
_entity_poly.pdbx_seq_one_letter_code
_entity_poly.pdbx_strand_id
1 'polypeptide(L)'
;MRKLTTMVALTIITSSALTGCGTTSNPEEKSVKSVASSSSETAASSQVKEGAEKLLSLTSEFRKNLDAGDAGKIKDLGSKLKETWSAFEEQVRPDYPAQYTSVEQYLEPLIAGSSKSPYDKEVLSKLNDSLILAINDLLNAVTNHEIAKKADNPQLQAAIDEYRKYVVQQSQSLVDETTSFVKAIHEGDMEQAKRLYGSSRVFYERIEPIAESFGDLDAKIDARENDVEKEEWTGFHEIEKALWMDHSLKGQDKYANQLLEDVKALHQKLETVSLKPAQVISGAVELLNEAGTSKVTGEEERYSHIDLVDLYANVEGSKAAYNTFKTIIEQKDPELVKKIDERFAVLDKTLISFRQGDSFVSYTNLKQEDTKNIGQEIDSTAESLSQAAKIL
;
A
#
# COMPACT_ATOMS: atom_id res chain seq x y z
N MET A 1 -37.99 -0.53 -45.19
CA MET A 1 -36.95 -1.53 -44.86
C MET A 1 -37.60 -2.61 -44.01
N ARG A 2 -37.59 -3.86 -44.51
CA ARG A 2 -38.28 -5.02 -43.93
C ARG A 2 -37.54 -5.53 -42.68
N LYS A 3 -38.26 -5.85 -41.60
CA LYS A 3 -37.93 -7.02 -40.77
C LYS A 3 -39.20 -7.84 -40.58
N LEU A 4 -39.08 -9.09 -41.02
CA LEU A 4 -40.11 -10.10 -41.10
C LEU A 4 -40.16 -10.86 -39.76
N THR A 5 -41.38 -11.12 -39.31
CA THR A 5 -41.74 -12.02 -38.22
C THR A 5 -41.71 -13.50 -38.68
N THR A 6 -41.77 -14.42 -37.71
CA THR A 6 -42.33 -15.80 -37.77
C THR A 6 -41.28 -16.93 -37.91
N MET A 7 -40.94 -17.75 -36.89
CA MET A 7 -41.65 -18.82 -36.13
C MET A 7 -41.38 -20.24 -36.72
N VAL A 8 -41.48 -21.27 -35.85
CA VAL A 8 -41.64 -22.73 -36.10
C VAL A 8 -40.31 -23.54 -36.19
N ALA A 9 -40.08 -24.74 -35.63
CA ALA A 9 -40.79 -25.78 -34.88
C ALA A 9 -39.74 -26.53 -33.99
N LEU A 10 -40.01 -26.91 -32.74
CA LEU A 10 -40.62 -28.16 -32.28
C LEU A 10 -40.09 -29.46 -32.94
N THR A 11 -39.24 -30.21 -32.21
CA THR A 11 -39.23 -31.67 -32.29
C THR A 11 -39.07 -32.26 -30.90
N ILE A 12 -40.09 -33.01 -30.49
CA ILE A 12 -40.18 -33.83 -29.29
C ILE A 12 -39.64 -35.21 -29.64
N ILE A 13 -38.72 -35.76 -28.84
CA ILE A 13 -38.58 -37.22 -28.70
C ILE A 13 -38.58 -37.53 -27.20
N THR A 14 -39.68 -38.14 -26.78
CA THR A 14 -39.91 -38.81 -25.50
C THR A 14 -39.29 -40.20 -25.47
N SER A 15 -38.79 -40.61 -24.29
CA SER A 15 -38.80 -41.95 -23.66
C SER A 15 -37.52 -42.12 -22.83
N SER A 16 -37.40 -42.82 -21.71
CA SER A 16 -38.26 -43.39 -20.66
C SER A 16 -37.27 -43.83 -19.57
N ALA A 17 -37.69 -43.78 -18.30
CA ALA A 17 -36.86 -44.07 -17.13
C ALA A 17 -36.30 -45.51 -17.07
N LEU A 18 -35.19 -45.69 -16.35
CA LEU A 18 -34.98 -46.79 -15.39
C LEU A 18 -33.76 -46.50 -14.49
N THR A 19 -34.01 -46.59 -13.18
CA THR A 19 -33.06 -46.53 -12.06
C THR A 19 -32.22 -47.82 -12.01
N GLY A 20 -30.93 -47.70 -11.69
CA GLY A 20 -30.08 -48.86 -11.36
C GLY A 20 -28.67 -48.43 -10.94
N CYS A 21 -28.36 -48.60 -9.66
CA CYS A 21 -27.06 -48.32 -9.04
C CYS A 21 -25.91 -49.13 -9.65
N GLY A 22 -24.74 -48.50 -9.80
CA GLY A 22 -23.50 -49.17 -10.17
C GLY A 22 -22.30 -48.23 -10.02
N THR A 23 -21.34 -48.66 -9.22
CA THR A 23 -20.21 -47.96 -8.62
C THR A 23 -19.14 -47.46 -9.61
N THR A 24 -18.40 -46.44 -9.16
CA THR A 24 -17.04 -46.01 -9.57
C THR A 24 -16.80 -45.52 -11.00
N SER A 25 -16.63 -44.21 -11.17
CA SER A 25 -15.50 -43.60 -11.91
C SER A 25 -15.56 -42.06 -11.87
N ASN A 26 -14.37 -41.49 -11.67
CA ASN A 26 -14.02 -40.07 -11.73
C ASN A 26 -14.47 -39.41 -13.04
N PRO A 27 -14.84 -38.12 -13.07
CA PRO A 27 -14.64 -37.31 -14.25
C PRO A 27 -13.77 -36.08 -13.98
N GLU A 28 -12.76 -35.95 -14.84
CA GLU A 28 -11.98 -34.75 -15.10
C GLU A 28 -12.87 -33.51 -15.19
N GLU A 29 -12.48 -32.45 -14.49
CA GLU A 29 -12.99 -31.11 -14.72
C GLU A 29 -11.91 -30.24 -15.37
N LYS A 30 -12.35 -29.49 -16.38
CA LYS A 30 -11.58 -28.88 -17.44
C LYS A 30 -10.65 -27.78 -16.92
N SER A 31 -9.36 -27.92 -17.24
CA SER A 31 -8.40 -26.81 -17.27
C SER A 31 -8.86 -25.74 -18.27
N VAL A 32 -9.23 -24.57 -17.75
CA VAL A 32 -9.41 -23.34 -18.52
C VAL A 32 -8.17 -22.47 -18.30
N LYS A 33 -7.43 -22.31 -19.39
CA LYS A 33 -6.24 -21.47 -19.62
C LYS A 33 -6.09 -20.23 -18.72
N SER A 34 -5.04 -20.23 -17.87
CA SER A 34 -4.40 -19.02 -17.30
C SER A 34 -3.13 -18.58 -18.06
N VAL A 35 -2.78 -19.24 -19.16
CA VAL A 35 -1.47 -19.09 -19.83
C VAL A 35 -1.28 -17.73 -20.55
N ALA A 36 -2.32 -16.91 -20.68
CA ALA A 36 -2.23 -15.65 -21.42
C ALA A 36 -1.59 -14.49 -20.61
N SER A 37 -1.84 -14.36 -19.30
CA SER A 37 -1.36 -13.22 -18.50
C SER A 37 0.15 -13.29 -18.21
N SER A 38 0.72 -14.49 -18.02
CA SER A 38 2.15 -14.63 -17.75
C SER A 38 3.03 -14.20 -18.92
N SER A 39 2.55 -14.35 -20.15
CA SER A 39 3.29 -14.01 -21.37
C SER A 39 3.41 -12.50 -21.60
N SER A 40 2.36 -11.72 -21.31
CA SER A 40 2.37 -10.26 -21.44
C SER A 40 3.19 -9.59 -20.34
N GLU A 41 3.13 -10.12 -19.12
CA GLU A 41 3.90 -9.58 -17.99
C GLU A 41 5.39 -9.89 -18.06
N THR A 42 5.77 -11.06 -18.60
CA THR A 42 7.18 -11.39 -18.83
C THR A 42 7.80 -10.44 -19.88
N ALA A 43 7.03 -10.12 -20.92
CA ALA A 43 7.45 -9.14 -21.93
C ALA A 43 7.62 -7.73 -21.33
N ALA A 44 6.72 -7.32 -20.42
CA ALA A 44 6.82 -6.03 -19.73
C ALA A 44 8.08 -5.95 -18.84
N SER A 45 8.39 -6.99 -18.07
CA SER A 45 9.60 -7.04 -17.23
C SER A 45 10.89 -6.98 -18.05
N SER A 46 10.95 -7.70 -19.19
CA SER A 46 12.11 -7.61 -20.10
C SER A 46 12.27 -6.20 -20.69
N GLN A 47 11.16 -5.54 -21.04
CA GLN A 47 11.20 -4.19 -21.59
C GLN A 47 11.72 -3.16 -20.57
N VAL A 48 11.30 -3.27 -19.30
CA VAL A 48 11.80 -2.40 -18.23
C VAL A 48 13.30 -2.59 -18.04
N LYS A 49 13.79 -3.83 -18.04
CA LYS A 49 15.21 -4.14 -17.88
C LYS A 49 16.06 -3.57 -19.01
N GLU A 50 15.68 -3.84 -20.26
CA GLU A 50 16.37 -3.31 -21.44
C GLU A 50 16.36 -1.78 -21.48
N GLY A 51 15.22 -1.16 -21.12
CA GLY A 51 15.07 0.29 -21.02
C GLY A 51 16.00 0.91 -19.98
N ALA A 52 16.07 0.31 -18.78
CA ALA A 52 16.91 0.77 -17.70
C ALA A 52 18.42 0.59 -18.01
N GLU A 53 18.84 -0.52 -18.63
CA GLU A 53 20.22 -0.72 -19.09
C GLU A 53 20.63 0.35 -20.13
N LYS A 54 19.70 0.70 -21.03
CA LYS A 54 19.92 1.75 -22.02
C LYS A 54 20.02 3.14 -21.38
N LEU A 55 19.19 3.46 -20.38
CA LEU A 55 19.33 4.69 -19.60
C LEU A 55 20.68 4.76 -18.87
N LEU A 56 21.14 3.65 -18.30
CA LEU A 56 22.43 3.58 -17.62
C LEU A 56 23.60 3.85 -18.58
N SER A 57 23.50 3.35 -19.82
CA SER A 57 24.46 3.65 -20.88
C SER A 57 24.47 5.13 -21.25
N LEU A 58 23.28 5.73 -21.42
CA LEU A 58 23.13 7.14 -21.78
C LEU A 58 23.63 8.10 -20.68
N THR A 59 23.38 7.80 -19.40
CA THR A 59 23.90 8.58 -18.27
C THR A 59 25.42 8.51 -18.17
N SER A 60 26.02 7.35 -18.49
CA SER A 60 27.47 7.21 -18.59
C SER A 60 28.06 8.06 -19.73
N GLU A 61 27.39 8.10 -20.89
CA GLU A 61 27.77 8.96 -22.00
C GLU A 61 27.58 10.46 -21.67
N PHE A 62 26.49 10.79 -20.98
CA PHE A 62 26.22 12.15 -20.50
C PHE A 62 27.34 12.64 -19.59
N ARG A 63 27.75 11.83 -18.61
CA ARG A 63 28.85 12.16 -17.68
C ARG A 63 30.14 12.47 -18.42
N LYS A 64 30.51 11.62 -19.39
CA LYS A 64 31.73 11.80 -20.20
C LYS A 64 31.72 13.11 -20.99
N ASN A 65 30.58 13.47 -21.59
CA ASN A 65 30.47 14.71 -22.37
C ASN A 65 30.35 15.96 -21.48
N LEU A 66 29.74 15.82 -20.30
CA LEU A 66 29.76 16.84 -19.24
C LEU A 66 31.18 17.17 -18.80
N ASP A 67 32.02 16.15 -18.63
CA ASP A 67 33.42 16.33 -18.27
C ASP A 67 34.23 17.00 -19.39
N ALA A 68 33.95 16.65 -20.65
CA ALA A 68 34.56 17.24 -21.84
C ALA A 68 34.08 18.67 -22.17
N GLY A 69 32.98 19.14 -21.57
CA GLY A 69 32.43 20.47 -21.83
C GLY A 69 31.65 20.60 -23.13
N ASP A 70 31.14 19.49 -23.69
CA ASP A 70 30.42 19.48 -24.98
C ASP A 70 28.94 19.81 -24.77
N ALA A 71 28.63 21.11 -24.70
CA ALA A 71 27.29 21.63 -24.44
C ALA A 71 26.22 21.10 -25.42
N GLY A 72 26.59 20.93 -26.70
CA GLY A 72 25.69 20.41 -27.73
C GLY A 72 25.28 18.97 -27.44
N LYS A 73 26.27 18.11 -27.16
CA LYS A 73 26.00 16.71 -26.84
C LYS A 73 25.27 16.51 -25.51
N ILE A 74 25.57 17.31 -24.50
CA ILE A 74 24.88 17.26 -23.20
C ILE A 74 23.37 17.49 -23.39
N LYS A 75 23.00 18.50 -24.18
CA LYS A 75 21.60 18.80 -24.50
C LYS A 75 20.94 17.67 -25.30
N ASP A 76 21.64 17.13 -26.30
CA ASP A 76 21.12 16.02 -27.11
C ASP A 76 20.93 14.74 -26.27
N LEU A 77 21.85 14.45 -25.36
CA LEU A 77 21.76 13.31 -24.44
C LEU A 77 20.65 13.48 -23.42
N GLY A 78 20.43 14.70 -22.89
CA GLY A 78 19.26 14.98 -22.05
C GLY A 78 17.94 14.65 -22.75
N SER A 79 17.81 15.00 -24.02
CA SER A 79 16.62 14.65 -24.82
C SER A 79 16.47 13.15 -25.02
N LYS A 80 17.57 12.43 -25.33
CA LYS A 80 17.57 10.97 -25.47
C LYS A 80 17.24 10.23 -24.17
N LEU A 81 17.67 10.75 -23.03
CA LEU A 81 17.32 10.21 -21.72
C LEU A 81 15.80 10.27 -21.52
N LYS A 82 15.18 11.43 -21.79
CA LYS A 82 13.72 11.59 -21.73
C LYS A 82 12.99 10.60 -22.63
N GLU A 83 13.37 10.54 -23.90
CA GLU A 83 12.75 9.63 -24.87
C GLU A 83 12.90 8.17 -24.47
N THR A 84 14.05 7.79 -23.92
CA THR A 84 14.31 6.41 -23.48
C THR A 84 13.47 6.07 -22.26
N TRP A 85 13.35 6.96 -21.27
CA TRP A 85 12.53 6.72 -20.09
C TRP A 85 11.03 6.61 -20.44
N SER A 86 10.48 7.58 -21.18
CA SER A 86 9.06 7.56 -21.56
C SER A 86 8.64 6.37 -22.41
N ALA A 87 9.58 5.65 -23.03
CA ALA A 87 9.29 4.43 -23.78
C ALA A 87 8.91 3.24 -22.89
N PHE A 88 9.23 3.27 -21.59
CA PHE A 88 8.92 2.17 -20.67
C PHE A 88 8.42 2.59 -19.28
N GLU A 89 8.32 3.88 -18.99
CA GLU A 89 7.99 4.41 -17.66
C GLU A 89 6.62 3.92 -17.13
N GLU A 90 5.65 3.77 -18.03
CA GLU A 90 4.30 3.27 -17.71
C GLU A 90 4.31 1.82 -17.23
N GLN A 91 5.30 1.02 -17.63
CA GLN A 91 5.49 -0.35 -17.13
C GLN A 91 6.25 -0.38 -15.80
N VAL A 92 6.98 0.68 -15.45
CA VAL A 92 7.67 0.79 -14.16
C VAL A 92 6.68 1.14 -13.05
N ARG A 93 5.82 2.13 -13.29
CA ARG A 93 4.91 2.69 -12.29
C ARG A 93 4.10 1.66 -11.48
N PRO A 94 3.46 0.62 -12.08
CA PRO A 94 2.63 -0.30 -11.31
C PRO A 94 3.43 -1.32 -10.48
N ASP A 95 4.61 -1.72 -10.96
CA ASP A 95 5.39 -2.82 -10.36
C ASP A 95 6.58 -2.33 -9.50
N TYR A 96 7.03 -1.10 -9.71
CA TYR A 96 8.20 -0.50 -9.05
C TYR A 96 7.98 0.99 -8.75
N PRO A 97 6.92 1.38 -8.01
CA PRO A 97 6.55 2.78 -7.80
C PRO A 97 7.66 3.59 -7.09
N ALA A 98 8.37 2.99 -6.12
CA ALA A 98 9.49 3.65 -5.44
C ALA A 98 10.64 3.97 -6.41
N GLN A 99 10.98 3.01 -7.28
CA GLN A 99 12.02 3.18 -8.29
C GLN A 99 11.60 4.17 -9.38
N TYR A 100 10.32 4.17 -9.78
CA TYR A 100 9.76 5.18 -10.69
C TYR A 100 10.00 6.60 -10.14
N THR A 101 9.55 6.85 -8.90
CA THR A 101 9.71 8.15 -8.24
C THR A 101 11.18 8.55 -8.10
N SER A 102 12.04 7.60 -7.72
CA SER A 102 13.48 7.85 -7.57
C SER A 102 14.15 8.22 -8.89
N VAL A 103 13.79 7.56 -10.00
CA VAL A 103 14.30 7.92 -11.34
C VAL A 103 13.82 9.30 -11.74
N GLU A 104 12.52 9.59 -11.62
CA GLU A 104 11.91 10.89 -11.97
C GLU A 104 12.52 12.06 -11.17
N GLN A 105 12.76 11.85 -9.87
CA GLN A 105 13.34 12.83 -8.96
C GLN A 105 14.66 13.41 -9.48
N TYR A 106 15.47 12.61 -10.18
CA TYR A 106 16.77 13.04 -10.71
C TYR A 106 16.76 13.29 -12.21
N LEU A 107 15.93 12.58 -12.97
CA LEU A 107 15.88 12.66 -14.42
C LEU A 107 15.37 14.03 -14.91
N GLU A 108 14.23 14.49 -14.43
CA GLU A 108 13.62 15.75 -14.87
C GLU A 108 14.53 16.97 -14.59
N PRO A 109 15.11 17.14 -13.38
CA PRO A 109 16.09 18.21 -13.14
C PRO A 109 17.34 18.11 -14.00
N LEU A 110 17.83 16.89 -14.29
CA LEU A 110 19.00 16.69 -15.15
C LEU A 110 18.70 17.14 -16.59
N ILE A 111 17.54 16.78 -17.14
CA ILE A 111 17.08 17.21 -18.47
C ILE A 111 16.95 18.73 -18.52
N ALA A 112 16.25 19.32 -17.55
CA ALA A 112 16.04 20.76 -17.49
C ALA A 112 17.36 21.53 -17.39
N GLY A 113 18.30 21.05 -16.56
CA GLY A 113 19.62 21.64 -16.40
C GLY A 113 20.49 21.52 -17.66
N SER A 114 20.43 20.38 -18.36
CA SER A 114 21.20 20.12 -19.59
C SER A 114 20.85 21.06 -20.76
N SER A 115 19.64 21.62 -20.73
CA SER A 115 19.15 22.55 -21.77
C SER A 115 19.58 24.01 -21.55
N LYS A 116 20.23 24.33 -20.41
CA LYS A 116 20.64 25.69 -20.06
C LYS A 116 21.96 26.09 -20.73
N SER A 117 22.12 27.39 -21.00
CA SER A 117 23.38 27.98 -21.46
C SER A 117 23.66 29.30 -20.72
N PRO A 118 24.73 29.37 -19.89
CA PRO A 118 25.59 28.25 -19.48
C PRO A 118 24.85 27.26 -18.56
N TYR A 119 25.26 25.98 -18.58
CA TYR A 119 24.80 24.98 -17.62
C TYR A 119 25.72 24.95 -16.39
N ASP A 120 25.21 24.46 -15.26
CA ASP A 120 25.99 24.24 -14.04
C ASP A 120 26.58 22.82 -14.04
N LYS A 121 27.89 22.73 -14.19
CA LYS A 121 28.59 21.43 -14.30
C LYS A 121 28.50 20.62 -13.00
N GLU A 122 28.63 21.25 -11.84
CA GLU A 122 28.65 20.53 -10.57
C GLU A 122 27.28 19.96 -10.23
N VAL A 123 26.22 20.76 -10.46
CA VAL A 123 24.85 20.32 -10.26
C VAL A 123 24.50 19.16 -11.20
N LEU A 124 24.83 19.27 -12.49
CA LEU A 124 24.57 18.19 -13.45
C LEU A 124 25.35 16.92 -13.14
N SER A 125 26.59 17.03 -12.64
CA SER A 125 27.37 15.89 -12.18
C SER A 125 26.65 15.15 -11.04
N LYS A 126 26.23 15.87 -10.00
CA LYS A 126 25.54 15.26 -8.84
C LYS A 126 24.22 14.60 -9.25
N LEU A 127 23.41 15.29 -10.06
CA LEU A 127 22.16 14.76 -10.57
C LEU A 127 22.38 13.48 -11.39
N ASN A 128 23.39 13.46 -12.27
CA ASN A 128 23.69 12.28 -13.08
C ASN A 128 24.16 11.10 -12.22
N ASP A 129 25.01 11.36 -11.22
CA ASP A 129 25.50 10.33 -10.31
C ASP A 129 24.35 9.75 -9.45
N SER A 130 23.41 10.59 -8.97
CA SER A 130 22.19 10.13 -8.28
C SER A 130 21.24 9.36 -9.20
N LEU A 131 21.06 9.80 -10.44
CA LEU A 131 20.24 9.10 -11.43
C LEU A 131 20.81 7.71 -11.74
N ILE A 132 22.14 7.56 -11.83
CA ILE A 132 22.80 6.25 -11.99
C ILE A 132 22.44 5.32 -10.84
N LEU A 133 22.43 5.80 -9.59
CA LEU A 133 22.05 4.99 -8.44
C LEU A 133 20.58 4.56 -8.50
N ALA A 134 19.68 5.48 -8.85
CA ALA A 134 18.25 5.18 -9.00
C ALA A 134 17.98 4.14 -10.11
N ILE A 135 18.66 4.26 -11.26
CA ILE A 135 18.55 3.30 -12.36
C ILE A 135 19.08 1.92 -11.95
N ASN A 136 20.20 1.86 -11.21
CA ASN A 136 20.71 0.59 -10.71
C ASN A 136 19.77 -0.06 -9.68
N ASP A 137 19.12 0.74 -8.83
CA ASP A 137 18.09 0.23 -7.92
C ASP A 137 16.90 -0.36 -8.70
N LEU A 138 16.45 0.31 -9.76
CA LEU A 138 15.44 -0.23 -10.69
C LEU A 138 15.88 -1.54 -11.34
N LEU A 139 17.11 -1.63 -11.84
CA LEU A 139 17.65 -2.86 -12.44
C LEU A 139 17.69 -4.02 -11.44
N ASN A 140 18.08 -3.74 -10.20
CA ASN A 140 18.09 -4.74 -9.13
C ASN A 140 16.67 -5.17 -8.78
N ALA A 141 15.73 -4.24 -8.64
CA ALA A 141 14.33 -4.53 -8.35
C ALA A 141 13.70 -5.41 -9.43
N VAL A 142 13.91 -5.07 -10.71
CA VAL A 142 13.41 -5.87 -11.85
C VAL A 142 14.04 -7.25 -11.86
N THR A 143 15.35 -7.36 -11.65
CA THR A 143 16.05 -8.65 -11.61
C THR A 143 15.56 -9.52 -10.47
N ASN A 144 15.35 -8.95 -9.28
CA ASN A 144 14.81 -9.66 -8.12
C ASN A 144 13.36 -10.09 -8.36
N HIS A 145 12.55 -9.24 -9.00
CA HIS A 145 11.18 -9.59 -9.39
C HIS A 145 11.15 -10.74 -10.41
N GLU A 146 12.07 -10.77 -11.40
CA GLU A 146 12.22 -11.89 -12.32
C GLU A 146 12.64 -13.19 -11.60
N ILE A 147 13.52 -13.08 -10.60
CA ILE A 147 13.97 -14.22 -9.78
C ILE A 147 12.82 -14.73 -8.90
N ALA A 148 12.08 -13.85 -8.25
CA ALA A 148 10.91 -14.18 -7.44
C ALA A 148 9.79 -14.81 -8.27
N LYS A 149 9.58 -14.36 -9.53
CA LYS A 149 8.62 -14.99 -10.45
C LYS A 149 9.07 -16.38 -10.94
N LYS A 150 10.38 -16.60 -11.11
CA LYS A 150 10.92 -17.90 -11.56
C LYS A 150 11.01 -18.93 -10.43
N ALA A 151 11.14 -18.47 -9.20
CA ALA A 151 11.04 -19.30 -8.03
C ALA A 151 9.58 -19.32 -7.57
N ASP A 152 8.79 -20.30 -8.05
CA ASP A 152 7.65 -20.79 -7.28
C ASP A 152 8.19 -21.09 -5.88
N ASN A 153 7.99 -20.18 -4.93
CA ASN A 153 8.45 -20.32 -3.56
C ASN A 153 7.22 -20.53 -2.69
N PRO A 154 6.81 -21.79 -2.46
CA PRO A 154 5.66 -22.12 -1.62
C PRO A 154 5.69 -21.47 -0.24
N GLN A 155 6.88 -21.13 0.30
CA GLN A 155 6.98 -20.44 1.58
C GLN A 155 6.54 -18.97 1.46
N LEU A 156 6.93 -18.26 0.40
CA LEU A 156 6.48 -16.88 0.16
C LEU A 156 4.97 -16.85 -0.12
N GLN A 157 4.45 -17.80 -0.89
CA GLN A 157 3.01 -17.89 -1.13
C GLN A 157 2.25 -18.18 0.16
N ALA A 158 2.75 -19.11 0.99
CA ALA A 158 2.13 -19.41 2.29
C ALA A 158 2.16 -18.20 3.24
N ALA A 159 3.25 -17.43 3.26
CA ALA A 159 3.33 -16.19 4.03
C ALA A 159 2.31 -15.14 3.56
N ILE A 160 2.16 -14.98 2.24
CA ILE A 160 1.14 -14.10 1.66
C ILE A 160 -0.28 -14.56 2.00
N ASP A 161 -0.56 -15.86 1.87
CA ASP A 161 -1.87 -16.41 2.18
C ASP A 161 -2.22 -16.19 3.67
N GLU A 162 -1.22 -16.31 4.55
CA GLU A 162 -1.38 -16.03 5.98
C GLU A 162 -1.64 -14.55 6.26
N TYR A 163 -0.88 -13.65 5.63
CA TYR A 163 -1.11 -12.22 5.76
C TYR A 163 -2.49 -11.81 5.22
N ARG A 164 -2.94 -12.42 4.11
CA ARG A 164 -4.28 -12.20 3.57
C ARG A 164 -5.37 -12.61 4.57
N LYS A 165 -5.20 -13.73 5.27
CA LYS A 165 -6.14 -14.12 6.34
C LYS A 165 -6.16 -13.09 7.46
N TYR A 166 -5.00 -12.58 7.88
CA TYR A 166 -4.92 -11.53 8.88
C TYR A 166 -5.72 -10.28 8.44
N VAL A 167 -5.49 -9.80 7.22
CA VAL A 167 -6.19 -8.61 6.68
C VAL A 167 -7.71 -8.84 6.58
N VAL A 168 -8.14 -10.01 6.12
CA VAL A 168 -9.57 -10.37 6.06
C VAL A 168 -10.19 -10.45 7.46
N GLN A 169 -9.45 -10.99 8.44
CA GLN A 169 -9.91 -11.03 9.84
C GLN A 169 -10.02 -9.63 10.45
N GLN A 170 -9.01 -8.77 10.27
CA GLN A 170 -9.08 -7.39 10.76
C GLN A 170 -10.24 -6.63 10.11
N SER A 171 -10.44 -6.74 8.79
CA SER A 171 -11.57 -6.08 8.11
C SER A 171 -12.93 -6.63 8.53
N GLN A 172 -13.05 -7.91 8.85
CA GLN A 172 -14.28 -8.45 9.45
C GLN A 172 -14.52 -7.85 10.84
N SER A 173 -13.49 -7.76 11.69
CA SER A 173 -13.59 -7.12 13.00
C SER A 173 -13.93 -5.63 12.89
N LEU A 174 -13.40 -4.93 11.89
CA LEU A 174 -13.78 -3.55 11.56
C LEU A 174 -15.29 -3.46 11.27
N VAL A 175 -15.84 -4.36 10.44
CA VAL A 175 -17.27 -4.39 10.13
C VAL A 175 -18.10 -4.64 11.41
N ASP A 176 -17.68 -5.56 12.27
CA ASP A 176 -18.41 -5.93 13.48
C ASP A 176 -18.44 -4.78 14.51
N GLU A 177 -17.29 -4.14 14.75
CA GLU A 177 -17.17 -3.02 15.68
C GLU A 177 -17.86 -1.77 15.13
N THR A 178 -17.70 -1.48 13.83
CA THR A 178 -18.42 -0.38 13.17
C THR A 178 -19.93 -0.58 13.23
N THR A 179 -20.42 -1.83 13.11
CA THR A 179 -21.85 -2.14 13.29
C THR A 179 -22.32 -1.76 14.69
N SER A 180 -21.52 -2.05 15.72
CA SER A 180 -21.82 -1.68 17.10
C SER A 180 -21.77 -0.17 17.33
N PHE A 181 -20.79 0.51 16.73
CA PHE A 181 -20.62 1.97 16.78
C PHE A 181 -21.82 2.69 16.15
N VAL A 182 -22.23 2.25 14.95
CA VAL A 182 -23.38 2.80 14.22
C VAL A 182 -24.69 2.57 14.99
N LYS A 183 -24.84 1.40 15.63
CA LYS A 183 -25.97 1.15 16.52
C LYS A 183 -26.05 2.16 17.68
N ALA A 184 -24.92 2.47 18.33
CA ALA A 184 -24.88 3.45 19.40
C ALA A 184 -25.29 4.86 18.91
N ILE A 185 -24.88 5.24 17.69
CA ILE A 185 -25.30 6.50 17.06
C ILE A 185 -26.81 6.55 16.84
N HIS A 186 -27.39 5.49 16.27
CA HIS A 186 -28.85 5.39 16.06
C HIS A 186 -29.65 5.43 17.36
N GLU A 187 -29.12 4.85 18.43
CA GLU A 187 -29.73 4.88 19.76
C GLU A 187 -29.55 6.24 20.47
N GLY A 188 -28.76 7.14 19.90
CA GLY A 188 -28.42 8.43 20.51
C GLY A 188 -27.50 8.31 21.72
N ASP A 189 -26.82 7.17 21.90
CA ASP A 189 -25.93 6.91 23.03
C ASP A 189 -24.54 7.48 22.76
N MET A 190 -24.39 8.78 23.04
CA MET A 190 -23.15 9.54 22.90
C MET A 190 -21.96 8.89 23.62
N GLU A 191 -22.17 8.38 24.82
CA GLU A 191 -21.09 7.84 25.66
C GLU A 191 -20.64 6.48 25.14
N GLN A 192 -21.56 5.63 24.70
CA GLN A 192 -21.22 4.37 24.05
C GLN A 192 -20.56 4.60 22.69
N ALA A 193 -21.03 5.56 21.90
CA ALA A 193 -20.42 5.91 20.62
C ALA A 193 -18.96 6.37 20.79
N LYS A 194 -18.68 7.25 21.76
CA LYS A 194 -17.30 7.68 22.08
C LYS A 194 -16.39 6.52 22.48
N ARG A 195 -16.90 5.56 23.27
CA ARG A 195 -16.12 4.36 23.64
C ARG A 195 -15.80 3.47 22.44
N LEU A 196 -16.76 3.30 21.53
CA LEU A 196 -16.63 2.43 20.37
C LEU A 196 -15.85 3.05 19.22
N TYR A 197 -15.77 4.37 19.14
CA TYR A 197 -15.07 5.09 18.07
C TYR A 197 -13.62 4.59 17.93
N GLY A 198 -12.81 4.72 18.98
CA GLY A 198 -11.42 4.26 18.95
C GLY A 198 -11.29 2.74 18.79
N SER A 199 -12.15 1.94 19.43
CA SER A 199 -12.09 0.48 19.30
C SER A 199 -12.50 -0.03 17.91
N SER A 200 -13.26 0.74 17.14
CA SER A 200 -13.60 0.41 15.76
C SER A 200 -12.42 0.73 14.83
N ARG A 201 -11.79 1.90 15.02
CA ARG A 201 -10.70 2.41 14.18
C ARG A 201 -9.46 1.53 14.18
N VAL A 202 -9.07 0.94 15.32
CA VAL A 202 -7.85 0.12 15.41
C VAL A 202 -7.78 -0.99 14.36
N PHE A 203 -8.92 -1.49 13.88
CA PHE A 203 -8.95 -2.53 12.85
C PHE A 203 -8.69 -1.98 11.45
N TYR A 204 -9.10 -0.75 11.16
CA TYR A 204 -8.76 -0.04 9.93
C TYR A 204 -7.27 0.31 9.89
N GLU A 205 -6.78 0.93 10.95
CA GLU A 205 -5.39 1.39 11.09
C GLU A 205 -4.35 0.25 11.00
N ARG A 206 -4.71 -0.96 11.45
CA ARG A 206 -3.85 -2.16 11.31
C ARG A 206 -3.72 -2.66 9.87
N ILE A 207 -4.67 -2.35 9.00
CA ILE A 207 -4.68 -2.81 7.59
C ILE A 207 -4.57 -1.68 6.59
N GLU A 208 -4.37 -0.45 7.06
CA GLU A 208 -4.18 0.76 6.27
C GLU A 208 -3.24 0.59 5.06
N PRO A 209 -2.08 -0.10 5.15
CA PRO A 209 -1.17 -0.24 4.01
C PRO A 209 -1.80 -0.95 2.80
N ILE A 210 -2.89 -1.68 3.04
CA ILE A 210 -3.66 -2.36 2.00
C ILE A 210 -4.98 -1.63 1.75
N ALA A 211 -5.61 -1.05 2.77
CA ALA A 211 -6.87 -0.34 2.65
C ALA A 211 -6.76 0.90 1.76
N GLU A 212 -5.67 1.68 1.90
CA GLU A 212 -5.41 2.90 1.12
C GLU A 212 -5.35 2.64 -0.40
N SER A 213 -5.00 1.40 -0.81
CA SER A 213 -4.97 0.99 -2.22
C SER A 213 -6.35 1.06 -2.90
N PHE A 214 -7.41 1.18 -2.11
CA PHE A 214 -8.78 1.35 -2.56
C PHE A 214 -9.26 2.81 -2.45
N GLY A 215 -8.40 3.78 -2.78
CA GLY A 215 -8.57 5.25 -2.66
C GLY A 215 -9.98 5.83 -2.49
N ASP A 216 -10.95 5.53 -3.37
CA ASP A 216 -12.33 6.02 -3.23
C ASP A 216 -13.02 5.59 -1.91
N LEU A 217 -12.67 4.42 -1.38
CA LEU A 217 -13.18 3.92 -0.09
C LEU A 217 -12.38 4.47 1.07
N ASP A 218 -11.06 4.58 0.93
CA ASP A 218 -10.20 5.15 1.95
C ASP A 218 -10.64 6.57 2.33
N ALA A 219 -10.80 7.44 1.33
CA ALA A 219 -11.29 8.80 1.55
C ALA A 219 -12.71 8.86 2.16
N LYS A 220 -13.58 7.88 1.88
CA LYS A 220 -14.94 7.84 2.45
C LYS A 220 -14.98 7.34 3.88
N ILE A 221 -14.00 6.53 4.26
CA ILE A 221 -13.91 5.93 5.59
C ILE A 221 -13.14 6.87 6.53
N ASP A 222 -12.05 7.47 6.05
CA ASP A 222 -11.02 8.04 6.93
C ASP A 222 -10.46 9.41 6.51
N ALA A 223 -11.07 10.10 5.54
CA ALA A 223 -10.60 11.46 5.23
C ALA A 223 -10.81 12.42 6.42
N ARG A 224 -9.79 13.21 6.72
CA ARG A 224 -9.85 14.25 7.77
C ARG A 224 -10.49 15.52 7.22
N GLU A 225 -10.86 16.42 8.13
CA GLU A 225 -11.44 17.71 7.73
C GLU A 225 -10.47 18.47 6.81
N ASN A 226 -10.93 18.85 5.61
CA ASN A 226 -10.19 19.52 4.55
C ASN A 226 -9.26 18.64 3.69
N ASP A 227 -9.26 17.31 3.85
CA ASP A 227 -8.53 16.41 2.93
C ASP A 227 -9.33 16.19 1.62
N VAL A 228 -10.65 16.34 1.68
CA VAL A 228 -11.60 16.27 0.56
C VAL A 228 -12.49 17.51 0.51
N GLU A 229 -13.19 17.70 -0.60
CA GLU A 229 -14.19 18.77 -0.72
C GLU A 229 -15.27 18.60 0.36
N LYS A 230 -15.78 19.71 0.87
CA LYS A 230 -16.68 19.70 2.03
C LYS A 230 -17.94 18.85 1.82
N GLU A 231 -18.46 18.82 0.61
CA GLU A 231 -19.63 18.04 0.23
C GLU A 231 -19.36 16.53 0.16
N GLU A 232 -18.09 16.14 0.04
CA GLU A 232 -17.62 14.76 -0.01
C GLU A 232 -17.20 14.23 1.36
N TRP A 233 -17.06 15.09 2.37
CA TRP A 233 -16.57 14.71 3.69
C TRP A 233 -17.60 13.87 4.47
N THR A 234 -17.17 12.67 4.87
CA THR A 234 -17.94 11.60 5.54
C THR A 234 -16.97 10.77 6.42
N GLY A 235 -17.42 9.64 6.96
CA GLY A 235 -16.53 8.65 7.58
C GLY A 235 -16.34 8.84 9.08
N PHE A 236 -15.27 8.25 9.62
CA PHE A 236 -14.95 8.29 11.04
C PHE A 236 -14.77 9.74 11.53
N HIS A 237 -13.95 10.56 10.87
CA HIS A 237 -13.63 11.90 11.35
C HIS A 237 -14.79 12.91 11.27
N GLU A 238 -15.75 12.71 10.36
CA GLU A 238 -16.98 13.52 10.38
C GLU A 238 -17.79 13.23 11.66
N ILE A 239 -17.92 11.95 12.03
CA ILE A 239 -18.63 11.52 13.23
C ILE A 239 -17.84 11.89 14.50
N GLU A 240 -16.51 11.81 14.46
CA GLU A 240 -15.60 12.26 15.52
C GLU A 240 -15.90 13.71 15.90
N LYS A 241 -15.97 14.61 14.91
CA LYS A 241 -16.35 16.00 15.10
C LYS A 241 -17.69 16.14 15.81
N ALA A 242 -18.68 15.36 15.38
CA ALA A 242 -20.02 15.39 15.95
C ALA A 242 -20.03 14.98 17.44
N LEU A 243 -19.21 13.99 17.80
CA LEU A 243 -19.09 13.45 19.16
C LEU A 243 -18.33 14.38 20.11
N TRP A 244 -17.17 14.90 19.67
CA TRP A 244 -16.24 15.64 20.53
C TRP A 244 -16.31 17.15 20.42
N MET A 245 -16.69 17.70 19.26
CA MET A 245 -16.79 19.15 19.08
C MET A 245 -18.23 19.64 19.11
N ASP A 246 -19.12 19.07 18.30
CA ASP A 246 -20.51 19.54 18.23
C ASP A 246 -21.38 19.02 19.39
N HIS A 247 -20.94 17.93 20.04
CA HIS A 247 -21.66 17.24 21.10
C HIS A 247 -23.11 16.89 20.72
N SER A 248 -23.34 16.49 19.48
CA SER A 248 -24.66 16.23 18.93
C SER A 248 -24.64 15.16 17.85
N LEU A 249 -25.40 14.07 18.06
CA LEU A 249 -25.65 13.03 17.07
C LEU A 249 -26.77 13.38 16.07
N LYS A 250 -27.34 14.58 16.15
CA LYS A 250 -28.44 14.99 15.28
C LYS A 250 -27.99 14.98 13.81
N GLY A 251 -28.61 14.12 13.00
CA GLY A 251 -28.32 14.01 11.56
C GLY A 251 -27.11 13.12 11.24
N GLN A 252 -26.50 12.50 12.25
CA GLN A 252 -25.35 11.61 12.09
C GLN A 252 -25.72 10.22 11.57
N ASP A 253 -27.00 9.84 11.58
CA ASP A 253 -27.48 8.56 11.03
C ASP A 253 -27.05 8.33 9.58
N LYS A 254 -26.98 9.38 8.75
CA LYS A 254 -26.60 9.24 7.34
C LYS A 254 -25.10 8.90 7.19
N TYR A 255 -24.24 9.52 8.00
CA TYR A 255 -22.79 9.31 7.95
C TYR A 255 -22.43 7.97 8.59
N ALA A 256 -23.07 7.63 9.71
CA ALA A 256 -22.96 6.32 10.35
C ALA A 256 -23.36 5.17 9.40
N ASN A 257 -24.49 5.30 8.71
CA ASN A 257 -24.90 4.30 7.72
C ASN A 257 -23.93 4.20 6.55
N GLN A 258 -23.50 5.33 5.99
CA GLN A 258 -22.55 5.37 4.87
C GLN A 258 -21.22 4.71 5.26
N LEU A 259 -20.67 5.05 6.43
CA LEU A 259 -19.46 4.42 6.97
C LEU A 259 -19.61 2.89 7.04
N LEU A 260 -20.74 2.38 7.56
CA LEU A 260 -20.95 0.93 7.64
C LEU A 260 -21.02 0.26 6.26
N GLU A 261 -21.60 0.93 5.26
CA GLU A 261 -21.62 0.45 3.88
C GLU A 261 -20.22 0.43 3.28
N ASP A 262 -19.43 1.48 3.49
CA ASP A 262 -18.08 1.60 2.94
C ASP A 262 -17.11 0.59 3.58
N VAL A 263 -17.16 0.35 4.89
CA VAL A 263 -16.33 -0.69 5.53
C VAL A 263 -16.70 -2.11 5.07
N LYS A 264 -17.98 -2.37 4.77
CA LYS A 264 -18.41 -3.64 4.18
C LYS A 264 -17.93 -3.80 2.74
N ALA A 265 -17.95 -2.72 1.96
CA ALA A 265 -17.42 -2.70 0.61
C ALA A 265 -15.90 -2.93 0.61
N LEU A 266 -15.17 -2.32 1.56
CA LEU A 266 -13.75 -2.55 1.78
C LEU A 266 -13.47 -4.02 2.10
N HIS A 267 -14.20 -4.60 3.07
CA HIS A 267 -14.05 -6.02 3.42
C HIS A 267 -14.21 -6.95 2.20
N GLN A 268 -15.25 -6.74 1.38
CA GLN A 268 -15.46 -7.53 0.16
C GLN A 268 -14.31 -7.42 -0.85
N LYS A 269 -13.71 -6.23 -1.00
CA LYS A 269 -12.52 -6.06 -1.85
C LYS A 269 -11.31 -6.78 -1.27
N LEU A 270 -11.11 -6.71 0.04
CA LEU A 270 -10.01 -7.37 0.74
C LEU A 270 -10.10 -8.91 0.70
N GLU A 271 -11.29 -9.50 0.60
CA GLU A 271 -11.43 -10.96 0.41
C GLU A 271 -10.79 -11.45 -0.91
N THR A 272 -10.70 -10.59 -1.90
CA THR A 272 -10.22 -10.90 -3.26
C THR A 272 -8.94 -10.18 -3.64
N VAL A 273 -8.34 -9.40 -2.73
CA VAL A 273 -7.11 -8.66 -2.99
C VAL A 273 -5.96 -9.61 -3.31
N SER A 274 -5.19 -9.26 -4.33
CA SER A 274 -3.95 -9.95 -4.70
C SER A 274 -2.78 -9.20 -4.08
N LEU A 275 -1.97 -9.89 -3.29
CA LEU A 275 -0.83 -9.30 -2.58
C LEU A 275 0.48 -9.88 -3.11
N LYS A 276 1.52 -9.05 -3.18
CA LYS A 276 2.89 -9.45 -3.52
C LYS A 276 3.78 -9.33 -2.27
N PRO A 277 4.73 -10.25 -2.02
CA PRO A 277 5.60 -10.22 -0.83
C PRO A 277 6.29 -8.88 -0.58
N ALA A 278 6.98 -8.34 -1.60
CA ALA A 278 7.67 -7.06 -1.49
C ALA A 278 6.70 -5.91 -1.19
N GLN A 279 5.53 -5.90 -1.82
CA GLN A 279 4.50 -4.86 -1.60
C GLN A 279 4.01 -4.85 -0.15
N VAL A 280 3.82 -6.01 0.47
CA VAL A 280 3.36 -6.08 1.88
C VAL A 280 4.37 -5.44 2.82
N ILE A 281 5.67 -5.72 2.66
CA ILE A 281 6.70 -5.10 3.51
C ILE A 281 6.89 -3.63 3.16
N SER A 282 6.86 -3.25 1.88
CA SER A 282 6.95 -1.85 1.46
C SER A 282 5.81 -1.01 2.05
N GLY A 283 4.56 -1.47 1.98
CA GLY A 283 3.43 -0.78 2.59
C GLY A 283 3.57 -0.65 4.11
N ALA A 284 4.07 -1.68 4.80
CA ALA A 284 4.36 -1.58 6.23
C ALA A 284 5.46 -0.55 6.56
N VAL A 285 6.44 -0.37 5.67
CA VAL A 285 7.48 0.67 5.83
C VAL A 285 6.91 2.06 5.56
N GLU A 286 6.11 2.21 4.50
CA GLU A 286 5.44 3.46 4.14
C GLU A 286 4.53 3.93 5.28
N LEU A 287 3.71 3.03 5.82
CA LEU A 287 2.86 3.32 6.97
C LEU A 287 3.66 3.73 8.21
N LEU A 288 4.76 3.04 8.54
CA LEU A 288 5.61 3.48 9.65
C LEU A 288 6.21 4.87 9.38
N ASN A 289 6.68 5.17 8.16
CA ASN A 289 7.22 6.49 7.85
C ASN A 289 6.16 7.59 7.95
N GLU A 290 4.93 7.34 7.49
CA GLU A 290 3.82 8.27 7.64
C GLU A 290 3.50 8.48 9.13
N ALA A 291 3.32 7.39 9.87
CA ALA A 291 3.11 7.40 11.31
C ALA A 291 4.17 8.25 12.06
N GLY A 292 5.44 8.11 11.68
CA GLY A 292 6.57 8.81 12.30
C GLY A 292 6.73 10.28 11.89
N THR A 293 6.12 10.72 10.79
CA THR A 293 6.29 12.08 10.24
C THR A 293 5.04 12.94 10.34
N SER A 294 3.86 12.36 10.10
CA SER A 294 2.58 13.05 10.06
C SER A 294 1.74 12.73 11.29
N LYS A 295 1.34 11.47 11.51
CA LYS A 295 0.40 11.08 12.59
C LYS A 295 0.96 11.35 13.98
N VAL A 296 2.28 11.26 14.19
CA VAL A 296 2.94 11.63 15.45
C VAL A 296 2.74 13.11 15.84
N THR A 297 2.28 13.96 14.91
CA THR A 297 1.97 15.37 15.16
C THR A 297 0.55 15.61 15.69
N GLY A 298 -0.28 14.57 15.76
CA GLY A 298 -1.66 14.64 16.24
C GLY A 298 -2.63 15.23 15.23
N GLU A 299 -2.34 15.06 13.94
CA GLU A 299 -3.16 15.61 12.87
C GLU A 299 -4.39 14.77 12.52
N GLU A 300 -4.38 13.50 12.95
CA GLU A 300 -5.38 12.48 12.65
C GLU A 300 -6.67 12.74 13.43
N GLU A 301 -6.55 12.79 14.75
CA GLU A 301 -7.66 12.83 15.69
C GLU A 301 -7.83 14.23 16.28
N ARG A 302 -8.23 15.17 15.41
CA ARG A 302 -8.27 16.61 15.72
C ARG A 302 -9.26 16.99 16.82
N TYR A 303 -10.24 16.13 17.12
CA TYR A 303 -11.29 16.42 18.10
C TYR A 303 -11.24 15.47 19.30
N SER A 304 -10.98 14.18 19.07
CA SER A 304 -10.95 13.14 20.11
C SER A 304 -9.58 13.03 20.79
N HIS A 305 -8.51 13.38 20.05
CA HIS A 305 -7.10 13.32 20.47
C HIS A 305 -6.65 11.91 20.89
N ILE A 306 -7.18 10.88 20.23
CA ILE A 306 -6.79 9.49 20.47
C ILE A 306 -5.63 9.02 19.58
N ASP A 307 -4.85 9.92 18.97
CA ASP A 307 -3.85 9.60 17.93
C ASP A 307 -2.86 8.48 18.32
N LEU A 308 -2.55 8.31 19.61
CA LEU A 308 -1.71 7.20 20.08
C LEU A 308 -2.35 5.81 19.91
N VAL A 309 -3.68 5.73 19.89
CA VAL A 309 -4.43 4.50 19.58
C VAL A 309 -4.18 4.10 18.13
N ASP A 310 -4.35 5.05 17.21
CA ASP A 310 -4.17 4.83 15.76
C ASP A 310 -2.70 4.54 15.45
N LEU A 311 -1.79 5.34 16.00
CA LEU A 311 -0.35 5.14 15.86
C LEU A 311 0.10 3.76 16.34
N TYR A 312 -0.42 3.30 17.49
CA TYR A 312 -0.11 1.97 17.99
C TYR A 312 -0.68 0.87 17.09
N ALA A 313 -1.90 1.06 16.58
CA ALA A 313 -2.52 0.13 15.62
C ALA A 313 -1.73 0.04 14.30
N ASN A 314 -1.19 1.15 13.79
CA ASN A 314 -0.31 1.14 12.62
C ASN A 314 0.98 0.34 12.87
N VAL A 315 1.57 0.48 14.05
CA VAL A 315 2.74 -0.30 14.46
C VAL A 315 2.39 -1.79 14.57
N GLU A 316 1.24 -2.14 15.14
CA GLU A 316 0.75 -3.52 15.22
C GLU A 316 0.55 -4.14 13.83
N GLY A 317 -0.07 -3.40 12.91
CA GLY A 317 -0.28 -3.81 11.52
C GLY A 317 1.04 -4.06 10.78
N SER A 318 1.96 -3.10 10.89
CA SER A 318 3.30 -3.20 10.29
C SER A 318 4.10 -4.38 10.85
N LYS A 319 3.99 -4.64 12.14
CA LYS A 319 4.61 -5.79 12.80
C LYS A 319 3.97 -7.11 12.38
N ALA A 320 2.66 -7.15 12.19
CA ALA A 320 1.95 -8.32 11.69
C ALA A 320 2.44 -8.69 10.27
N ALA A 321 2.54 -7.69 9.38
CA ALA A 321 3.11 -7.86 8.04
C ALA A 321 4.53 -8.46 8.12
N TYR A 322 5.44 -7.86 8.87
CA TYR A 322 6.79 -8.37 9.07
C TYR A 322 6.82 -9.82 9.60
N ASN A 323 6.02 -10.13 10.62
CA ASN A 323 6.00 -11.45 11.25
C ASN A 323 5.64 -12.57 10.27
N THR A 324 4.80 -12.30 9.25
CA THR A 324 4.45 -13.32 8.24
C THR A 324 5.65 -13.75 7.38
N PHE A 325 6.61 -12.84 7.15
CA PHE A 325 7.81 -13.13 6.35
C PHE A 325 9.06 -13.44 7.18
N LYS A 326 8.99 -13.24 8.50
CA LYS A 326 10.12 -13.33 9.41
C LYS A 326 10.97 -14.59 9.24
N THR A 327 10.36 -15.78 9.19
CA THR A 327 11.10 -17.03 9.02
C THR A 327 11.85 -17.12 7.67
N ILE A 328 11.29 -16.53 6.62
CA ILE A 328 11.92 -16.52 5.29
C ILE A 328 13.11 -15.56 5.28
N ILE A 329 12.95 -14.40 5.92
CA ILE A 329 14.02 -13.41 6.09
C ILE A 329 15.13 -14.01 6.97
N GLU A 330 14.79 -14.68 8.06
CA GLU A 330 15.75 -15.29 9.01
C GLU A 330 16.66 -16.33 8.35
N GLN A 331 16.12 -17.12 7.41
CA GLN A 331 16.93 -18.09 6.65
C GLN A 331 18.00 -17.43 5.77
N LYS A 332 17.81 -16.16 5.39
CA LYS A 332 18.72 -15.40 4.52
C LYS A 332 19.60 -14.44 5.31
N ASP A 333 19.05 -13.76 6.31
CA ASP A 333 19.71 -12.75 7.14
C ASP A 333 19.16 -12.78 8.60
N PRO A 334 19.69 -13.66 9.46
CA PRO A 334 19.25 -13.76 10.85
C PRO A 334 19.64 -12.54 11.71
N GLU A 335 20.73 -11.84 11.37
CA GLU A 335 21.14 -10.63 12.11
C GLU A 335 20.19 -9.47 11.80
N LEU A 336 19.68 -9.36 10.57
CA LEU A 336 18.64 -8.40 10.26
C LEU A 336 17.35 -8.67 11.04
N VAL A 337 16.89 -9.93 11.12
CA VAL A 337 15.71 -10.31 11.91
C VAL A 337 15.87 -9.90 13.37
N LYS A 338 17.02 -10.21 13.97
CA LYS A 338 17.34 -9.79 15.33
C LYS A 338 17.26 -8.27 15.49
N LYS A 339 17.85 -7.51 14.55
CA LYS A 339 17.80 -6.04 14.56
C LYS A 339 16.37 -5.51 14.46
N ILE A 340 15.55 -6.06 13.56
CA ILE A 340 14.15 -5.63 13.39
C ILE A 340 13.33 -5.95 14.65
N ASP A 341 13.49 -7.14 15.22
CA ASP A 341 12.83 -7.55 16.47
C ASP A 341 13.17 -6.62 17.64
N GLU A 342 14.46 -6.28 17.79
CA GLU A 342 14.92 -5.33 18.81
C GLU A 342 14.29 -3.94 18.61
N ARG A 343 14.18 -3.47 17.35
CA ARG A 343 13.53 -2.18 17.03
C ARG A 343 12.04 -2.16 17.38
N PHE A 344 11.28 -3.17 16.96
CA PHE A 344 9.88 -3.27 17.35
C PHE A 344 9.70 -3.38 18.87
N ALA A 345 10.58 -4.10 19.57
CA ALA A 345 10.51 -4.21 21.02
C ALA A 345 10.76 -2.87 21.74
N VAL A 346 11.69 -2.05 21.24
CA VAL A 346 11.94 -0.70 21.76
C VAL A 346 10.74 0.21 21.46
N LEU A 347 10.24 0.21 20.22
CA LEU A 347 9.09 1.01 19.82
C LEU A 347 7.82 0.67 20.61
N ASP A 348 7.50 -0.63 20.75
CA ASP A 348 6.38 -1.10 21.56
C ASP A 348 6.50 -0.60 23.01
N LYS A 349 7.69 -0.72 23.60
CA LYS A 349 7.93 -0.27 24.98
C LYS A 349 7.76 1.24 25.10
N THR A 350 8.23 2.01 24.12
CA THR A 350 8.06 3.46 24.08
C THR A 350 6.58 3.83 24.04
N LEU A 351 5.80 3.26 23.13
CA LEU A 351 4.36 3.56 23.01
C LEU A 351 3.57 3.09 24.23
N ILE A 352 3.79 1.87 24.72
CA ILE A 352 3.11 1.33 25.92
C ILE A 352 3.39 2.16 27.18
N SER A 353 4.49 2.91 27.24
CA SER A 353 4.74 3.81 28.37
C SER A 353 3.70 4.94 28.51
N PHE A 354 2.96 5.23 27.43
CA PHE A 354 1.85 6.19 27.38
C PHE A 354 0.47 5.56 27.58
N ARG A 355 0.40 4.25 27.89
CA ARG A 355 -0.86 3.53 28.10
C ARG A 355 -1.56 4.00 29.37
N GLN A 356 -2.87 4.22 29.30
CA GLN A 356 -3.73 4.57 30.43
C GLN A 356 -4.97 3.66 30.44
N GLY A 357 -4.99 2.70 31.36
CA GLY A 357 -6.04 1.68 31.40
C GLY A 357 -6.01 0.83 30.13
N ASP A 358 -7.18 0.70 29.49
CA ASP A 358 -7.33 -0.07 28.25
C ASP A 358 -7.00 0.74 26.98
N SER A 359 -6.65 2.02 27.11
CA SER A 359 -6.31 2.94 26.00
C SER A 359 -4.97 3.66 26.25
N PHE A 360 -4.72 4.78 25.58
CA PHE A 360 -3.57 5.65 25.74
C PHE A 360 -3.98 7.00 26.33
N VAL A 361 -3.01 7.75 26.86
CA VAL A 361 -3.23 9.17 27.19
C VAL A 361 -3.63 9.94 25.93
N SER A 362 -4.44 10.98 26.09
CA SER A 362 -4.74 11.92 25.01
C SER A 362 -3.45 12.50 24.42
N TYR A 363 -3.40 12.67 23.11
CA TYR A 363 -2.27 13.28 22.40
C TYR A 363 -1.91 14.66 22.99
N THR A 364 -2.91 15.44 23.44
CA THR A 364 -2.67 16.77 24.04
C THR A 364 -1.89 16.74 25.35
N ASN A 365 -1.71 15.56 25.96
CA ASN A 365 -0.90 15.38 27.17
C ASN A 365 0.58 15.08 26.85
N LEU A 366 0.91 14.80 25.58
CA LEU A 366 2.29 14.56 25.16
C LEU A 366 3.06 15.87 25.11
N LYS A 367 4.34 15.77 25.47
CA LYS A 367 5.30 16.84 25.26
C LYS A 367 5.96 16.69 23.90
N GLN A 368 6.56 17.78 23.42
CA GLN A 368 7.36 17.76 22.20
C GLN A 368 8.53 16.75 22.26
N GLU A 369 9.10 16.51 23.46
CA GLU A 369 10.13 15.49 23.66
C GLU A 369 9.59 14.07 23.45
N ASP A 370 8.34 13.83 23.81
CA ASP A 370 7.67 12.54 23.67
C ASP A 370 7.42 12.24 22.19
N THR A 371 6.80 13.19 21.46
CA THR A 371 6.49 13.03 20.02
C THR A 371 7.76 12.90 19.19
N LYS A 372 8.81 13.66 19.52
CA LYS A 372 10.13 13.49 18.89
C LYS A 372 10.71 12.10 19.14
N ASN A 373 10.66 11.61 20.37
CA ASN A 373 11.21 10.29 20.71
C ASN A 373 10.42 9.17 20.01
N ILE A 374 9.09 9.26 19.98
CA ILE A 374 8.23 8.32 19.25
C ILE A 374 8.59 8.31 17.76
N GLY A 375 8.65 9.47 17.11
CA GLY A 375 9.03 9.58 15.70
C GLY A 375 10.40 8.97 15.41
N GLN A 376 11.41 9.21 16.25
CA GLN A 376 12.75 8.64 16.09
C GLN A 376 12.78 7.09 16.19
N GLU A 377 12.01 6.52 17.10
CA GLU A 377 11.92 5.05 17.22
C GLU A 377 11.13 4.44 16.05
N ILE A 378 10.11 5.13 15.55
CA ILE A 378 9.38 4.74 14.34
C ILE A 378 10.32 4.76 13.13
N ASP A 379 11.01 5.88 12.86
CA ASP A 379 11.96 6.03 11.75
C ASP A 379 13.04 4.94 11.78
N SER A 380 13.61 4.67 12.97
CA SER A 380 14.63 3.63 13.15
C SER A 380 14.10 2.22 12.87
N THR A 381 12.82 1.99 13.17
CA THR A 381 12.13 0.72 12.90
C THR A 381 11.84 0.57 11.41
N ALA A 382 11.30 1.63 10.77
CA ALA A 382 11.03 1.68 9.35
C ALA A 382 12.30 1.49 8.50
N GLU A 383 13.40 2.15 8.86
CA GLU A 383 14.70 1.98 8.19
C GLU A 383 15.16 0.52 8.23
N SER A 384 15.07 -0.13 9.39
CA SER A 384 15.46 -1.53 9.55
C SER A 384 14.55 -2.47 8.75
N LEU A 385 13.24 -2.23 8.79
CA LEU A 385 12.25 -3.00 8.04
C LEU A 385 12.42 -2.86 6.52
N SER A 386 12.81 -1.68 6.03
CA SER A 386 13.07 -1.45 4.60
C SER A 386 14.16 -2.36 4.02
N GLN A 387 15.08 -2.84 4.85
CA GLN A 387 16.13 -3.78 4.43
C GLN A 387 15.54 -5.18 4.19
N ALA A 388 14.47 -5.56 4.90
CA ALA A 388 13.79 -6.84 4.70
C ALA A 388 13.09 -6.91 3.35
N ALA A 389 12.54 -5.79 2.85
CA ALA A 389 11.91 -5.72 1.52
C ALA A 389 12.87 -6.11 0.39
N LYS A 390 14.18 -5.89 0.57
CA LYS A 390 15.22 -6.21 -0.44
C LYS A 390 15.59 -7.70 -0.46
N ILE A 391 15.17 -8.46 0.55
CA ILE A 391 15.50 -9.88 0.74
C ILE A 391 14.42 -10.80 0.17
N LEU A 392 13.17 -10.33 0.19
CA LEU A 392 11.99 -10.97 -0.38
C LEU A 392 11.91 -10.70 -1.88
#